data_AF-A0A920WPX8-F1
#
_entry.id   AF-A0A920WPX8-F1
#
_cell.length_a   1.000
_cell.length_b   1.000
_cell.length_c   1.000
_cell.angle_alpha   90.00
_cell.angle_beta   90.00
_cell.angle_gamma   90.00
#
_symmetry.space_group_name_H-M   'P 1'
#
loop_
_entity.id
_entity.type
_entity.pdbx_description
1 polymer ?
#
loop_
_entity_poly.entity_id
_entity_poly.type
_entity_poly.pdbx_seq_one_letter_code
_entity_poly.pdbx_strand_id
1 'polypeptide(L)'
;MENPEIFIYLLVGIALGAVIGWLGGTRKGAKAEAESRAAEQRLEDQRRQSEEQLAALKESFKALSADALKEAQPELVRLANETLGKFHERAKGDLNTSREAVAKLLKPLEQHLETYQKRLAQSDTKQDTQLGKLREQLEALSQNSKSLSSETEQLRMILNSSQARGKWGEATLRRVVEAAGLSSHCDFSEQADSGEGRPDMIVHLA
;
A
#
# COMPACT_ATOMS: atom_id res chain seq x y z
N MET A 1 -58.95 -108.96 -64.41
CA MET A 1 -59.21 -108.69 -62.99
C MET A 1 -58.65 -107.31 -62.71
N GLU A 2 -59.44 -106.25 -62.90
CA GLU A 2 -59.07 -104.88 -62.55
C GLU A 2 -60.38 -104.08 -62.55
N ASN A 3 -60.81 -103.58 -61.39
CA ASN A 3 -62.11 -102.91 -61.22
C ASN A 3 -61.95 -101.40 -61.38
N PRO A 4 -62.37 -100.80 -62.50
CA PRO A 4 -62.18 -99.36 -62.78
C PRO A 4 -62.97 -98.44 -61.85
N GLU A 5 -63.98 -98.95 -61.13
CA GLU A 5 -64.84 -98.12 -60.27
C GLU A 5 -64.11 -97.61 -59.01
N ILE A 6 -63.14 -98.36 -58.48
CA ILE A 6 -62.40 -97.98 -57.26
C ILE A 6 -61.52 -96.75 -57.51
N PHE A 7 -60.94 -96.63 -58.72
CA PHE A 7 -60.12 -95.47 -59.11
C PHE A 7 -60.96 -94.18 -59.22
N ILE A 8 -62.21 -94.29 -59.68
CA ILE A 8 -63.12 -93.15 -59.82
C ILE A 8 -63.52 -92.60 -58.44
N TYR A 9 -63.88 -93.47 -57.49
CA TYR A 9 -64.23 -93.04 -56.13
C TYR A 9 -63.04 -92.41 -55.38
N LEU A 10 -61.82 -92.92 -55.60
CA LEU A 10 -60.61 -92.37 -54.98
C LEU A 10 -60.26 -90.97 -55.54
N LEU A 11 -60.42 -90.77 -56.85
CA LEU A 11 -60.24 -89.46 -57.49
C LEU A 11 -61.25 -88.42 -57.00
N VAL A 12 -62.53 -88.79 -56.86
CA VAL A 12 -63.57 -87.90 -56.35
C VAL A 12 -63.32 -87.53 -54.89
N GLY A 13 -62.86 -88.48 -54.06
CA GLY A 13 -62.49 -88.20 -52.67
C GLY A 13 -61.34 -87.22 -52.54
N ILE A 14 -60.29 -87.35 -53.36
CA ILE A 14 -59.16 -86.42 -53.38
C ILE A 14 -59.59 -85.04 -53.88
N ALA A 15 -60.41 -84.97 -54.92
CA ALA A 15 -60.91 -83.70 -55.44
C ALA A 15 -61.79 -82.97 -54.41
N LEU A 16 -62.69 -83.67 -53.72
CA LEU A 16 -63.50 -83.11 -52.63
C LEU A 16 -62.62 -82.68 -51.46
N GLY A 17 -61.64 -83.49 -51.07
CA GLY A 17 -60.68 -83.13 -50.03
C GLY A 17 -59.87 -81.88 -50.35
N ALA A 18 -59.43 -81.73 -51.61
CA ALA A 18 -58.71 -80.55 -52.09
C ALA A 18 -59.58 -79.29 -52.10
N VAL A 19 -60.84 -79.40 -52.55
CA VAL A 19 -61.78 -78.27 -52.56
C VAL A 19 -62.16 -77.85 -51.15
N ILE A 20 -62.45 -78.80 -50.25
CA ILE A 20 -62.77 -78.51 -48.84
C ILE A 20 -61.53 -77.93 -48.12
N GLY A 21 -60.34 -78.48 -48.40
CA GLY A 21 -59.08 -77.96 -47.88
C GLY A 21 -58.78 -76.54 -48.37
N TRP A 22 -59.02 -76.26 -49.64
CA TRP A 22 -58.86 -74.93 -50.24
C TRP A 22 -59.89 -73.92 -49.68
N LEU A 23 -61.15 -74.32 -49.55
CA LEU A 23 -62.23 -73.47 -49.02
C LEU A 23 -62.09 -73.21 -47.50
N GLY A 24 -61.55 -74.19 -46.75
CA GLY A 24 -61.20 -74.04 -45.34
C GLY A 24 -59.94 -73.19 -45.12
N GLY A 25 -58.92 -73.36 -45.97
CA GLY A 25 -57.67 -72.60 -45.94
C GLY A 25 -57.86 -71.13 -46.27
N THR A 26 -58.66 -70.81 -47.30
CA THR A 26 -59.01 -69.44 -47.68
C THR A 26 -59.84 -68.72 -46.62
N ARG A 27 -60.74 -69.42 -45.91
CA ARG A 27 -61.48 -68.87 -44.76
C ARG A 27 -60.62 -68.62 -43.53
N LYS A 28 -59.61 -69.46 -43.27
CA LYS A 28 -58.64 -69.23 -42.19
C LYS A 28 -57.66 -68.10 -42.52
N GLY A 29 -57.17 -68.03 -43.77
CA GLY A 29 -56.28 -66.96 -44.23
C GLY A 29 -56.94 -65.58 -44.16
N ALA A 30 -58.19 -65.46 -44.61
CA ALA A 30 -58.94 -64.20 -44.53
C ALA A 30 -59.23 -63.76 -43.07
N LYS A 31 -59.43 -64.70 -42.14
CA LYS A 31 -59.57 -64.38 -40.71
C LYS A 31 -58.24 -63.96 -40.08
N ALA A 32 -57.14 -64.63 -40.39
CA ALA A 32 -55.82 -64.31 -39.86
C ALA A 32 -55.32 -62.93 -40.34
N GLU A 33 -55.54 -62.59 -41.61
CA GLU A 33 -55.24 -61.25 -42.14
C GLU A 33 -56.12 -60.16 -41.53
N ALA A 34 -57.41 -60.44 -41.27
CA ALA A 34 -58.30 -59.50 -40.60
C ALA A 34 -57.90 -59.25 -39.15
N GLU A 35 -57.49 -60.30 -38.42
CA GLU A 35 -56.99 -60.18 -37.04
C GLU A 35 -55.64 -59.45 -36.97
N SER A 36 -54.72 -59.68 -37.91
CA SER A 36 -53.44 -58.95 -38.01
C SER A 36 -53.65 -57.47 -38.28
N ARG A 37 -54.50 -57.13 -39.25
CA ARG A 37 -54.83 -55.72 -39.57
C ARG A 37 -55.54 -55.03 -38.40
N ALA A 38 -56.43 -55.74 -37.71
CA ALA A 38 -57.09 -55.22 -36.52
C ALA A 38 -56.10 -55.02 -35.34
N ALA A 39 -55.09 -55.88 -35.21
CA ALA A 39 -54.04 -55.73 -34.20
C ALA A 39 -53.10 -54.55 -34.51
N GLU A 40 -52.70 -54.38 -35.78
CA GLU A 40 -51.88 -53.25 -36.25
C GLU A 40 -52.61 -51.92 -36.05
N GLN A 41 -53.89 -51.83 -36.41
CA GLN A 41 -54.71 -50.62 -36.19
C GLN A 41 -54.80 -50.26 -34.70
N ARG A 42 -54.98 -51.24 -33.81
CA ARG A 42 -54.99 -50.98 -32.36
C ARG A 42 -53.66 -50.46 -31.85
N LEU A 43 -52.54 -50.96 -32.37
CA LEU A 43 -51.20 -50.49 -32.03
C LEU A 43 -50.94 -49.07 -32.53
N GLU A 44 -51.39 -48.74 -33.75
CA GLU A 44 -51.30 -47.39 -34.31
C GLU A 44 -52.18 -46.40 -33.53
N ASP A 45 -53.40 -46.79 -33.18
CA ASP A 45 -54.32 -45.97 -32.37
C ASP A 45 -53.76 -45.72 -30.96
N GLN A 46 -53.15 -46.73 -30.32
CA GLN A 46 -52.46 -46.56 -29.05
C GLN A 46 -51.25 -45.62 -29.17
N ARG A 47 -50.49 -45.73 -30.26
CA ARG A 47 -49.35 -44.83 -30.52
C ARG A 47 -49.82 -43.39 -30.71
N ARG A 48 -50.87 -43.18 -31.50
CA ARG A 48 -51.47 -41.86 -31.71
C ARG A 48 -51.97 -41.26 -30.40
N GLN A 49 -52.69 -42.04 -29.59
CA GLN A 49 -53.13 -41.57 -28.27
C GLN A 49 -51.95 -41.24 -27.35
N SER A 50 -50.88 -42.03 -27.36
CA SER A 50 -49.67 -41.75 -26.56
C SER A 50 -48.96 -40.48 -27.03
N GLU A 51 -48.84 -40.27 -28.34
CA GLU A 51 -48.25 -39.07 -28.92
C GLU A 51 -49.09 -37.83 -28.63
N GLU A 52 -50.42 -37.93 -28.71
CA GLU A 52 -51.35 -36.87 -28.32
C GLU A 52 -51.26 -36.52 -26.84
N GLN A 53 -51.17 -37.51 -25.96
CA GLN A 53 -50.98 -37.31 -24.52
C GLN A 53 -49.62 -36.64 -24.22
N LEU A 54 -48.55 -37.07 -24.89
CA LEU A 54 -47.23 -36.45 -24.74
C LEU A 54 -47.20 -35.01 -25.28
N ALA A 55 -47.90 -34.74 -26.38
CA ALA A 55 -48.04 -33.40 -26.93
C ALA A 55 -48.83 -32.49 -25.96
N ALA A 56 -49.96 -32.98 -25.44
CA ALA A 56 -50.77 -32.26 -24.46
C ALA A 56 -50.02 -32.01 -23.14
N LEU A 57 -49.21 -32.96 -22.69
CA LEU A 57 -48.36 -32.80 -21.50
C LEU A 57 -47.25 -31.77 -21.72
N LYS A 58 -46.60 -31.78 -22.89
CA LYS A 58 -45.60 -30.78 -23.25
C LYS A 58 -46.19 -29.38 -23.31
N GLU A 59 -47.38 -29.23 -23.89
CA GLU A 59 -48.04 -27.95 -23.99
C GLU A 59 -48.48 -27.42 -22.62
N SER A 60 -49.07 -28.28 -21.78
CA SER A 60 -49.45 -27.91 -20.41
C SER A 60 -48.23 -27.58 -19.54
N PHE A 61 -47.12 -28.31 -19.68
CA PHE A 61 -45.86 -27.99 -19.01
C PHE A 61 -45.28 -26.65 -19.46
N LYS A 62 -45.31 -26.37 -20.78
CA LYS A 62 -44.84 -25.10 -21.35
C LYS A 62 -45.67 -23.92 -20.85
N ALA A 63 -46.99 -24.05 -20.83
CA ALA A 63 -47.89 -23.04 -20.29
C ALA A 63 -47.65 -22.81 -18.80
N LEU A 64 -47.59 -23.87 -17.99
CA LEU A 64 -47.36 -23.77 -16.55
C LEU A 64 -45.98 -23.17 -16.22
N SER A 65 -44.94 -23.55 -16.96
CA SER A 65 -43.59 -22.99 -16.77
C SER A 65 -43.53 -21.52 -17.16
N ALA A 66 -44.23 -21.12 -18.23
CA ALA A 66 -44.32 -19.72 -18.64
C ALA A 66 -45.06 -18.90 -17.58
N ASP A 67 -46.19 -19.39 -17.06
CA ASP A 67 -46.95 -18.71 -16.02
C ASP A 67 -46.19 -18.63 -14.70
N ALA A 68 -45.58 -19.74 -14.26
CA ALA A 68 -44.74 -19.77 -13.06
C ALA A 68 -43.54 -18.81 -13.16
N LEU A 69 -42.91 -18.71 -14.33
CA LEU A 69 -41.82 -17.76 -14.55
C LEU A 69 -42.32 -16.31 -14.55
N LYS A 70 -43.48 -16.05 -15.15
CA LYS A 70 -44.09 -14.72 -15.22
C LYS A 70 -44.53 -14.21 -13.84
N GLU A 71 -45.01 -15.12 -13.00
CA GLU A 71 -45.39 -14.85 -11.61
C GLU A 71 -44.16 -14.69 -10.70
N ALA A 72 -43.10 -15.47 -10.92
CA ALA A 72 -41.86 -15.37 -10.14
C ALA A 72 -40.94 -14.21 -10.57
N GLN A 73 -41.04 -13.73 -11.82
CA GLN A 73 -40.20 -12.64 -12.36
C GLN A 73 -40.18 -11.37 -11.48
N PRO A 74 -41.31 -10.79 -11.03
CA PRO A 74 -41.27 -9.59 -10.18
C PRO A 74 -40.56 -9.84 -8.85
N GLU A 75 -40.71 -11.02 -8.25
CA GLU A 75 -40.05 -11.36 -6.99
C GLU A 75 -38.54 -11.57 -7.18
N LEU A 76 -38.13 -12.21 -8.27
CA LEU A 76 -36.72 -12.33 -8.64
C LEU A 76 -36.07 -10.96 -8.90
N VAL A 77 -36.74 -10.06 -9.62
CA VAL A 77 -36.26 -8.70 -9.87
C VAL A 77 -36.17 -7.91 -8.56
N ARG A 78 -37.17 -8.05 -7.67
CA ARG A 78 -37.14 -7.43 -6.34
C ARG A 78 -35.95 -7.92 -5.53
N LEU A 79 -35.73 -9.23 -5.46
CA LEU A 79 -34.60 -9.82 -4.73
C LEU A 79 -33.25 -9.44 -5.33
N ALA A 80 -33.15 -9.40 -6.67
CA ALA A 80 -31.95 -8.94 -7.37
C ALA A 80 -31.64 -7.47 -7.04
N ASN A 81 -32.65 -6.59 -7.05
CA ASN A 81 -32.48 -5.18 -6.69
C ASN A 81 -32.09 -5.00 -5.22
N GLU A 82 -32.70 -5.77 -4.32
CA GLU A 82 -32.38 -5.70 -2.88
C GLU A 82 -30.95 -6.19 -2.59
N THR A 83 -30.55 -7.31 -3.20
CA THR A 83 -29.19 -7.86 -3.05
C THR A 83 -28.15 -6.92 -3.66
N LEU A 84 -28.35 -6.45 -4.90
CA LEU A 84 -27.46 -5.47 -5.55
C LEU A 84 -27.39 -4.16 -4.76
N GLY A 85 -28.51 -3.67 -4.23
CA GLY A 85 -28.54 -2.49 -3.36
C GLY A 85 -27.69 -2.68 -2.11
N LYS A 86 -27.83 -3.81 -1.41
CA LYS A 86 -27.01 -4.16 -0.24
C LYS A 86 -25.52 -4.28 -0.58
N PHE A 87 -25.17 -4.88 -1.73
CA PHE A 87 -23.78 -4.94 -2.19
C PHE A 87 -23.22 -3.56 -2.52
N HIS A 88 -24.00 -2.70 -3.19
CA HIS A 88 -23.59 -1.35 -3.53
C HIS A 88 -23.35 -0.48 -2.29
N GLU A 89 -24.27 -0.51 -1.33
CA GLU A 89 -24.12 0.20 -0.06
C GLU A 89 -22.93 -0.34 0.76
N ARG A 90 -22.75 -1.66 0.82
CA ARG A 90 -21.59 -2.26 1.49
C ARG A 90 -20.28 -1.85 0.83
N ALA A 91 -20.20 -1.86 -0.50
CA ALA A 91 -19.02 -1.44 -1.25
C ALA A 91 -18.71 0.05 -1.06
N LYS A 92 -19.73 0.92 -1.07
CA LYS A 92 -19.56 2.35 -0.74
C LYS A 92 -19.08 2.55 0.69
N GLY A 93 -19.67 1.83 1.64
CA GLY A 93 -19.26 1.85 3.05
C GLY A 93 -17.80 1.44 3.22
N ASP A 94 -17.39 0.33 2.60
CA ASP A 94 -16.03 -0.20 2.68
C ASP A 94 -14.99 0.71 2.01
N LEU A 95 -15.35 1.34 0.88
CA LEU A 95 -14.49 2.35 0.25
C LEU A 95 -14.33 3.60 1.13
N ASN A 96 -15.38 4.04 1.82
CA ASN A 96 -15.31 5.18 2.73
C ASN A 96 -14.48 4.85 3.98
N THR A 97 -14.69 3.70 4.62
CA THR A 97 -13.88 3.27 5.77
C THR A 97 -12.41 3.08 5.38
N SER A 98 -12.14 2.52 4.20
CA SER A 98 -10.79 2.40 3.67
C SER A 98 -10.14 3.77 3.45
N ARG A 99 -10.85 4.73 2.83
CA ARG A 99 -10.38 6.11 2.67
C ARG A 99 -10.11 6.78 4.01
N GLU A 100 -10.99 6.63 4.99
CA GLU A 100 -10.79 7.18 6.33
C GLU A 100 -9.59 6.56 7.05
N ALA A 101 -9.40 5.25 6.95
CA ALA A 101 -8.25 4.55 7.50
C ALA A 101 -6.94 5.04 6.86
N VAL A 102 -6.91 5.17 5.53
CA VAL A 102 -5.76 5.72 4.80
C VAL A 102 -5.50 7.18 5.21
N ALA A 103 -6.53 8.02 5.28
CA ALA A 103 -6.39 9.41 5.71
C ALA A 103 -5.84 9.52 7.14
N LYS A 104 -6.30 8.64 8.05
CA LYS A 104 -5.81 8.58 9.43
C LYS A 104 -4.35 8.17 9.53
N LEU A 105 -3.86 7.32 8.61
CA LEU A 105 -2.46 6.93 8.53
C LEU A 105 -1.58 8.01 7.87
N LEU A 106 -2.13 8.75 6.90
CA LEU A 106 -1.37 9.74 6.14
C LEU A 106 -1.23 11.08 6.88
N LYS A 107 -2.24 11.47 7.68
CA LYS A 107 -2.26 12.73 8.42
C LYS A 107 -1.07 12.91 9.40
N PRO A 108 -0.67 11.90 10.19
CA PRO A 108 0.55 11.98 10.99
C PRO A 108 1.80 12.18 10.12
N LEU A 109 1.86 11.55 8.95
CA LEU A 109 3.00 11.65 8.05
C LEU A 109 3.19 13.07 7.52
N GLU A 110 2.09 13.72 7.13
CA GLU A 110 2.07 15.13 6.73
C GLU A 110 2.56 16.04 7.87
N GLN A 111 2.02 15.85 9.08
CA GLN A 111 2.43 16.60 10.27
C GLN A 111 3.90 16.40 10.63
N HIS A 112 4.41 15.17 10.49
CA HIS A 112 5.81 14.85 10.72
C HIS A 112 6.73 15.49 9.68
N LEU A 113 6.34 15.48 8.40
CA LEU A 113 7.09 16.15 7.33
C LEU A 113 7.12 17.66 7.53
N GLU A 114 6.00 18.28 7.90
CA GLU A 114 5.96 19.73 8.19
C GLU A 114 6.85 20.07 9.39
N THR A 115 6.79 19.26 10.46
CA THR A 115 7.65 19.44 11.64
C THR A 115 9.12 19.26 11.29
N TYR A 116 9.45 18.28 10.46
CA TYR A 116 10.81 18.03 10.02
C TYR A 116 11.35 19.18 9.18
N GLN A 117 10.57 19.69 8.21
CA GLN A 117 10.95 20.86 7.43
C GLN A 117 11.21 22.09 8.31
N LYS A 118 10.35 22.35 9.31
CA LYS A 118 10.57 23.44 10.27
C LYS A 118 11.85 23.25 11.09
N ARG A 119 12.11 22.03 11.56
CA ARG A 119 13.34 21.72 12.32
C ARG A 119 14.59 21.87 11.48
N LEU A 120 14.54 21.47 10.21
CA LEU A 120 15.66 21.61 9.28
C LEU A 120 15.98 23.09 9.04
N ALA A 121 14.97 23.90 8.69
CA ALA A 121 15.14 25.34 8.48
C ALA A 121 15.68 26.05 9.75
N GLN A 122 15.20 25.65 10.93
CA GLN A 122 15.72 26.16 12.20
C GLN A 122 17.17 25.71 12.45
N SER A 123 17.55 24.50 12.06
CA SER A 123 18.91 23.98 12.19
C SER A 123 19.88 24.74 11.30
N ASP A 124 19.52 24.95 10.03
CA ASP A 124 20.34 25.69 9.07
C ASP A 124 20.57 27.13 9.55
N THR A 125 19.51 27.80 9.99
CA THR A 125 19.61 29.16 10.54
C THR A 125 20.51 29.22 11.78
N LYS A 126 20.43 28.22 12.66
CA LYS A 126 21.31 28.12 13.84
C LYS A 126 22.75 27.89 13.43
N GLN A 127 23.00 27.03 12.44
CA GLN A 127 24.33 26.75 11.93
C GLN A 127 24.95 27.99 11.31
N ASP A 128 24.22 28.73 10.48
CA ASP A 128 24.67 30.00 9.90
C ASP A 128 24.99 31.04 10.98
N THR A 129 24.14 31.15 11.99
CA THR A 129 24.37 32.07 13.13
C THR A 129 25.63 31.67 13.92
N GLN A 130 25.83 30.38 14.17
CA GLN A 130 27.01 29.88 14.87
C GLN A 130 28.29 30.11 14.06
N LEU A 131 28.25 29.85 12.75
CA LEU A 131 29.37 30.11 11.85
C LEU A 131 29.66 31.61 11.74
N GLY A 132 28.63 32.48 11.75
CA GLY A 132 28.78 33.93 11.81
C GLY A 132 29.51 34.38 13.07
N LYS A 133 29.06 33.92 14.25
CA LYS A 133 29.71 34.21 15.54
C LYS A 133 31.14 33.69 15.60
N LEU A 134 31.40 32.51 15.04
CA LEU A 134 32.76 31.95 14.99
C LEU A 134 33.68 32.80 14.10
N ARG A 135 33.20 33.27 12.95
CA ARG A 135 33.95 34.21 12.09
C ARG A 135 34.26 35.50 12.82
N GLU A 136 33.29 36.07 13.55
CA GLU A 136 33.48 37.28 14.35
C GLU A 136 34.54 37.08 15.45
N GLN A 137 34.49 35.95 16.16
CA GLN A 137 35.50 35.60 17.17
C GLN A 137 36.89 35.41 16.57
N LEU A 138 36.99 34.77 15.39
CA LEU A 138 38.26 34.60 14.68
C LEU A 138 38.83 35.94 14.21
N GLU A 139 37.99 36.85 13.72
CA GLU A 139 38.42 38.20 13.32
C GLU A 139 38.91 39.00 14.54
N ALA A 140 38.17 38.95 15.65
CA ALA A 140 38.59 39.58 16.91
C ALA A 140 39.92 39.01 17.41
N LEU A 141 40.11 37.69 17.35
CA LEU A 141 41.36 37.03 17.73
C LEU A 141 42.52 37.44 16.81
N SER A 142 42.29 37.49 15.49
CA SER A 142 43.25 37.96 14.49
C SER A 142 43.69 39.40 14.78
N GLN A 143 42.73 40.29 15.07
CA GLN A 143 43.00 41.68 15.41
C GLN A 143 43.78 41.81 16.73
N ASN A 144 43.40 41.05 17.76
CA ASN A 144 44.11 41.02 19.04
C ASN A 144 45.55 40.50 18.86
N SER A 145 45.75 39.47 18.03
CA SER A 145 47.09 38.94 17.72
C SER A 145 47.97 39.99 17.02
N LYS A 146 47.41 40.75 16.07
CA LYS A 146 48.11 41.88 15.43
C LYS A 146 48.46 42.98 16.43
N SER A 147 47.53 43.36 17.31
CA SER A 147 47.78 44.38 18.35
C SER A 147 48.89 43.92 19.30
N LEU A 148 48.80 42.69 19.80
CA LEU A 148 49.79 42.10 20.69
C LEU A 148 51.18 42.03 20.04
N SER A 149 51.24 41.65 18.75
CA SER A 149 52.50 41.66 17.99
C SER A 149 53.09 43.07 17.87
N SER A 150 52.26 44.09 17.62
CA SER A 150 52.69 45.48 17.54
C SER A 150 53.20 46.01 18.89
N GLU A 151 52.46 45.76 19.97
CA GLU A 151 52.87 46.14 21.34
C GLU A 151 54.16 45.44 21.75
N THR A 152 54.33 44.16 21.39
CA THR A 152 55.56 43.40 21.67
C THR A 152 56.76 43.98 20.90
N GLU A 153 56.58 44.38 19.63
CA GLU A 153 57.64 45.05 18.88
C GLU A 153 57.96 46.44 19.44
N GLN A 154 56.95 47.20 19.88
CA GLN A 154 57.18 48.47 20.60
C GLN A 154 57.95 48.25 21.90
N LEU A 155 57.58 47.24 22.69
CA LEU A 155 58.29 46.87 23.91
C LEU A 155 59.74 46.45 23.60
N ARG A 156 59.96 45.66 22.54
CA ARG A 156 61.31 45.29 22.08
C ARG A 156 62.13 46.53 21.73
N MET A 157 61.56 47.49 21.00
CA MET A 157 62.23 48.75 20.64
C MET A 157 62.61 49.57 21.88
N ILE A 158 61.71 49.65 22.88
CA ILE A 158 61.96 50.30 24.17
C ILE A 158 63.12 49.62 24.91
N LEU A 159 63.14 48.28 24.99
CA LEU A 159 64.19 47.55 25.69
C LEU A 159 65.56 47.61 24.99
N ASN A 160 65.59 47.83 23.68
CA ASN A 160 66.84 47.98 22.92
C ASN A 160 67.47 49.38 23.05
N SER A 161 66.68 50.41 23.41
CA SER A 161 67.19 51.75 23.67
C SER A 161 67.80 51.85 25.07
N SER A 162 69.04 52.33 25.19
CA SER A 162 69.75 52.46 26.48
C SER A 162 69.00 53.34 27.48
N GLN A 163 68.46 54.48 27.01
CA GLN A 163 67.73 55.42 27.86
C GLN A 163 66.37 54.87 28.29
N ALA A 164 65.68 54.14 27.40
CA ALA A 164 64.35 53.61 27.70
C ALA A 164 64.41 52.33 28.55
N ARG A 165 65.47 51.52 28.42
CA ARG A 165 65.79 50.41 29.32
C ARG A 165 66.02 50.89 30.76
N GLY A 166 66.76 51.99 30.93
CA GLY A 166 66.97 52.61 32.25
C GLY A 166 65.66 53.01 32.92
N LYS A 167 64.81 53.78 32.22
CA LYS A 167 63.47 54.18 32.71
C LYS A 167 62.55 52.99 33.01
N TRP A 168 62.65 51.91 32.24
CA TRP A 168 61.86 50.69 32.46
C TRP A 168 62.35 49.91 33.69
N GLY A 169 63.66 49.87 33.93
CA GLY A 169 64.27 49.34 35.14
C GLY A 169 63.84 50.12 36.39
N GLU A 170 63.92 51.45 36.34
CA GLU A 170 63.43 52.36 37.40
C GLU A 170 61.95 52.13 37.72
N ALA A 171 61.09 52.10 36.69
CA ALA A 171 59.65 51.85 36.87
C ALA A 171 59.33 50.45 37.40
N THR A 172 60.14 49.44 37.06
CA THR A 172 59.98 48.08 37.56
C THR A 172 60.41 47.97 39.02
N LEU A 173 61.55 48.57 39.38
CA LEU A 173 62.02 48.66 40.77
C LEU A 173 60.97 49.36 41.65
N ARG A 174 60.42 50.49 41.18
CA ARG A 174 59.32 51.19 41.87
C ARG A 174 58.14 50.27 42.16
N ARG A 175 57.63 49.56 41.14
CA ARG A 175 56.47 48.67 41.29
C ARG A 175 56.74 47.49 42.24
N VAL A 176 57.95 46.92 42.22
CA VAL A 176 58.34 45.83 43.12
C VAL A 176 58.38 46.31 44.57
N VAL A 177 58.89 47.52 44.80
CA VAL A 177 59.00 48.14 46.11
C VAL A 177 57.62 48.56 46.65
N GLU A 178 56.77 49.15 45.81
CA GLU A 178 55.37 49.44 46.16
C GLU A 178 54.58 48.16 46.48
N ALA A 179 54.79 47.08 45.73
CA ALA A 179 54.19 45.77 46.02
C ALA A 179 54.71 45.13 47.32
N ALA A 180 55.94 45.47 47.73
CA ALA A 180 56.51 45.09 49.02
C ALA A 180 56.01 45.99 50.18
N GLY A 181 55.13 46.96 49.91
CA GLY A 181 54.48 47.82 50.91
C GLY A 181 55.24 49.11 51.24
N LEU A 182 56.31 49.42 50.50
CA LEU A 182 57.12 50.62 50.69
C LEU A 182 56.50 51.78 49.91
N SER A 183 56.41 52.95 50.54
CA SER A 183 55.80 54.15 49.96
C SER A 183 56.83 55.06 49.32
N SER A 184 56.51 55.55 48.12
CA SER A 184 57.38 56.47 47.39
C SER A 184 57.63 57.75 48.21
N HIS A 185 58.86 58.25 48.21
CA HIS A 185 59.31 59.47 48.90
C HIS A 185 59.42 59.39 50.44
N CYS A 186 58.87 58.35 51.08
CA CYS A 186 59.10 58.10 52.52
C CYS A 186 60.15 57.00 52.73
N ASP A 187 60.00 55.88 52.02
CA ASP A 187 60.82 54.69 52.25
C ASP A 187 61.88 54.46 51.16
N PHE A 188 61.77 55.14 50.01
CA PHE A 188 62.78 55.08 48.95
C PHE A 188 62.77 56.32 48.02
N SER A 189 63.92 56.60 47.41
CA SER A 189 64.13 57.65 46.40
C SER A 189 64.85 57.12 45.15
N GLU A 190 64.46 57.61 43.97
CA GLU A 190 65.04 57.21 42.67
C GLU A 190 65.96 58.31 42.12
N GLN A 191 67.03 57.93 41.42
CA GLN A 191 68.04 58.83 40.85
C GLN A 191 68.68 59.84 41.83
N ALA A 192 68.79 59.50 43.11
CA ALA A 192 69.48 60.33 44.09
C ALA A 192 71.01 60.28 43.87
N ASP A 193 71.64 61.45 43.80
CA ASP A 193 73.09 61.56 43.59
C ASP A 193 73.81 61.23 44.91
N SER A 194 74.48 60.08 44.96
CA SER A 194 75.35 59.70 46.06
C SER A 194 76.78 60.11 45.68
N GLY A 195 77.56 60.65 46.60
CA GLY A 195 78.95 61.06 46.33
C GLY A 195 79.88 59.95 45.80
N GLU A 196 79.41 58.69 45.74
CA GLU A 196 80.10 57.51 45.21
C GLU A 196 79.60 57.04 43.82
N GLY A 197 78.61 57.71 43.23
CA GLY A 197 78.01 57.36 41.94
C GLY A 197 76.50 57.57 41.93
N ARG A 198 75.84 57.32 40.79
CA ARG A 198 74.39 57.47 40.66
C ARG A 198 73.68 56.12 40.80
N PRO A 199 73.27 55.70 42.03
CA PRO A 199 72.54 54.46 42.23
C PRO A 199 71.14 54.54 41.63
N ASP A 200 70.63 53.40 41.15
CA ASP A 200 69.31 53.31 40.52
C ASP A 200 68.16 53.57 41.52
N MET A 201 68.33 53.24 42.81
CA MET A 201 67.36 53.49 43.89
C MET A 201 68.03 53.48 45.27
N ILE A 202 67.64 54.39 46.16
CA ILE A 202 68.07 54.46 47.56
C ILE A 202 66.87 54.11 48.46
N VAL A 203 67.02 53.10 49.32
CA VAL A 203 66.00 52.72 50.30
C VAL A 203 66.37 53.33 51.65
N HIS A 204 65.44 54.08 52.25
CA HIS A 204 65.58 54.67 53.56
C HIS A 204 65.12 53.66 54.60
N LEU A 205 66.07 53.05 55.32
CA LEU A 205 65.78 52.16 56.43
C LEU A 205 65.68 53.00 57.72
N ALA A 206 64.52 52.98 58.37
CA ALA A 206 64.31 53.54 59.71
C ALA A 206 64.61 52.48 60.79
#